data_AF-A0A7J5D486-F1
#
_entry.id   AF-A0A7J5D486-F1
#
_cell.length_a   1.000
_cell.length_b   1.000
_cell.length_c   1.000
_cell.angle_alpha   90.00
_cell.angle_beta   90.00
_cell.angle_gamma   90.00
#
_symmetry.space_group_name_H-M   'P 1'
#
loop_
_entity.id
_entity.type
_entity.pdbx_description
1 polymer ?
#
loop_
_entity_poly.entity_id
_entity_poly.type
_entity_poly.pdbx_seq_one_letter_code
_entity_poly.pdbx_strand_id
1 'polypeptide(L)'
;MAERLAVDGDELSHFMRMLRASAESLRGLRRALEDATVTGLGTDDLDCACEDFQDDWKCGADQIGEQTEALAKIIGKSRDSYREVDEALERALGKAGNGRGGGTR
;
A
#
# COMPACT_ATOMS: atom_id res chain seq x y z
N MET A 1 23.53 -6.74 -4.47
CA MET A 1 22.45 -5.85 -4.94
C MET A 1 21.10 -6.54 -4.86
N ALA A 2 20.95 -7.78 -5.36
CA ALA A 2 19.74 -8.58 -5.23
C ALA A 2 19.22 -8.74 -3.77
N GLU A 3 20.09 -9.03 -2.78
CA GLU A 3 19.66 -9.13 -1.38
C GLU A 3 19.12 -7.81 -0.81
N ARG A 4 19.71 -6.67 -1.18
CA ARG A 4 19.27 -5.35 -0.72
C ARG A 4 17.93 -4.95 -1.36
N LEU A 5 17.69 -5.38 -2.62
CA LEU A 5 16.43 -5.19 -3.33
C LEU A 5 15.32 -6.14 -2.84
N ALA A 6 15.67 -7.36 -2.41
CA ALA A 6 14.73 -8.29 -1.79
C ALA A 6 14.23 -7.78 -0.43
N VAL A 7 15.14 -7.25 0.40
CA VAL A 7 14.80 -6.59 1.67
C VAL A 7 13.87 -5.39 1.45
N ASP A 8 14.12 -4.54 0.45
CA ASP A 8 13.21 -3.45 0.12
C ASP A 8 11.80 -3.95 -0.27
N GLY A 9 11.71 -5.11 -0.96
CA GLY A 9 10.43 -5.71 -1.36
C GLY A 9 9.60 -6.26 -0.19
N ASP A 10 10.25 -6.88 0.79
CA ASP A 10 9.59 -7.38 2.01
C ASP A 10 9.11 -6.22 2.89
N GLU A 11 9.92 -5.18 3.01
CA GLU A 11 9.62 -4.01 3.84
C GLU A 11 8.46 -3.20 3.25
N LEU A 12 8.42 -3.08 1.92
CA LEU A 12 7.28 -2.53 1.19
C LEU A 12 6.00 -3.35 1.40
N SER A 13 6.12 -4.68 1.40
CA SER A 13 5.00 -5.58 1.64
C SER A 13 4.50 -5.52 3.08
N HIS A 14 5.39 -5.28 4.05
CA HIS A 14 5.04 -5.03 5.44
C HIS A 14 4.36 -3.67 5.62
N PHE A 15 4.90 -2.62 5.01
CA PHE A 15 4.32 -1.28 5.03
C PHE A 15 2.90 -1.26 4.44
N MET A 16 2.67 -1.95 3.31
CA MET A 16 1.34 -2.10 2.73
C MET A 16 0.35 -2.82 3.66
N ARG A 17 0.80 -3.83 4.42
CA ARG A 17 -0.05 -4.53 5.41
C ARG A 17 -0.46 -3.61 6.55
N MET A 18 0.48 -2.83 7.08
CA MET A 18 0.22 -1.82 8.11
C MET A 18 -0.80 -0.79 7.62
N LEU A 19 -0.64 -0.28 6.40
CA LEU A 19 -1.50 0.73 5.82
C LEU A 19 -2.96 0.22 5.65
N ARG A 20 -3.12 -1.03 5.22
CA ARG A 20 -4.44 -1.69 5.16
C ARG A 20 -5.08 -1.86 6.54
N ALA A 21 -4.31 -2.29 7.53
CA ALA A 21 -4.80 -2.43 8.90
C ALA A 21 -5.26 -1.09 9.49
N SER A 22 -4.53 0.00 9.19
CA SER A 22 -4.94 1.35 9.58
C SER A 22 -6.25 1.78 8.90
N ALA A 23 -6.42 1.51 7.60
CA ALA A 23 -7.68 1.80 6.89
C ALA A 23 -8.87 0.99 7.46
N GLU A 24 -8.67 -0.28 7.81
CA GLU A 24 -9.70 -1.09 8.48
C GLU A 24 -10.04 -0.56 9.88
N SER A 25 -9.03 -0.13 10.66
CA SER A 25 -9.24 0.49 11.97
C SER A 25 -10.05 1.78 11.88
N LEU A 26 -9.74 2.65 10.91
CA LEU A 26 -10.50 3.89 10.66
C LEU A 26 -11.96 3.59 10.30
N ARG A 27 -12.20 2.57 9.48
CA ARG A 27 -13.56 2.09 9.14
C ARG A 27 -14.30 1.51 10.34
N GLY A 28 -13.60 0.79 11.22
CA GLY A 28 -14.15 0.23 12.45
C GLY A 28 -14.58 1.31 13.44
N LEU A 29 -13.72 2.31 13.66
CA LEU A 29 -14.04 3.49 14.48
C LEU A 29 -15.28 4.23 13.97
N ARG A 30 -15.39 4.42 12.64
CA ARG A 30 -16.57 5.05 12.02
C ARG A 30 -17.86 4.31 12.37
N ARG A 31 -17.87 2.98 12.27
CA ARG A 31 -19.05 2.17 12.61
C ARG A 31 -19.44 2.32 14.08
N ALA A 32 -18.45 2.37 14.97
CA ALA A 32 -18.71 2.58 16.40
C ALA A 32 -19.29 3.97 16.70
N LEU A 33 -18.84 5.00 15.98
CA LEU A 33 -19.39 6.36 16.07
C LEU A 33 -20.83 6.44 15.55
N GLU A 34 -21.12 5.80 14.41
CA GLU A 34 -22.45 5.72 13.81
C GLU A 34 -23.47 5.08 14.78
N ASP A 35 -23.06 3.99 15.45
CA ASP A 35 -23.89 3.27 16.44
C ASP A 35 -24.13 4.12 17.71
N ALA A 36 -23.14 4.91 18.12
CA ALA A 36 -23.24 5.80 19.28
C ALA A 36 -24.22 6.97 19.04
N THR A 37 -24.25 7.55 17.83
CA THR A 37 -25.19 8.62 17.46
C THR A 37 -26.64 8.16 17.35
N VAL A 38 -26.88 6.92 16.90
CA VAL A 38 -28.25 6.35 16.86
C VAL A 38 -28.84 6.25 18.27
N THR A 39 -28.00 6.27 19.31
CA THR A 39 -28.39 6.13 20.72
C THR A 39 -28.39 7.46 21.48
N GLY A 40 -28.84 8.55 20.84
CA GLY A 40 -29.39 9.74 21.50
C GLY A 40 -28.47 10.42 22.53
N LEU A 41 -27.57 11.27 22.05
CA LEU A 41 -26.71 12.08 22.93
C LEU A 41 -27.48 13.23 23.63
N GLY A 42 -28.74 13.45 23.25
CA GLY A 42 -29.73 14.15 24.07
C GLY A 42 -29.87 15.65 23.83
N THR A 43 -29.18 16.21 22.82
CA THR A 43 -29.33 17.59 22.37
C THR A 43 -29.12 17.68 20.87
N ASP A 44 -30.06 18.32 20.16
CA ASP A 44 -30.04 18.46 18.69
C ASP A 44 -28.69 18.99 18.15
N ASP A 45 -28.05 19.93 18.85
CA ASP A 45 -26.74 20.48 18.46
C ASP A 45 -25.60 19.44 18.50
N LEU A 46 -25.65 18.50 19.45
CA LEU A 46 -24.64 17.46 19.60
C LEU A 46 -24.83 16.36 18.56
N ASP A 47 -26.08 16.05 18.23
CA ASP A 47 -26.41 15.11 17.17
C ASP A 47 -25.96 15.66 15.80
N CYS A 48 -26.23 16.95 15.50
CA CYS A 48 -25.73 17.60 14.28
C CYS A 48 -24.19 17.65 14.20
N ALA A 49 -23.52 18.03 15.29
CA ALA A 49 -22.04 18.06 15.32
C ALA A 49 -21.44 16.66 15.13
N CYS A 50 -22.10 15.61 15.61
CA CYS A 50 -21.68 14.24 15.37
C CYS A 50 -21.95 13.79 13.93
N GLU A 51 -23.05 14.20 13.30
CA GLU A 51 -23.31 13.94 11.87
C GLU A 51 -22.23 14.59 10.99
N ASP A 52 -21.94 15.87 11.18
CA ASP A 52 -20.91 16.61 10.45
C ASP A 52 -19.52 15.94 10.63
N PHE A 53 -19.18 15.59 11.87
CA PHE A 53 -17.93 14.87 12.16
C PHE A 53 -17.87 13.51 11.47
N GLN A 54 -18.98 12.77 11.41
CA GLN A 54 -19.03 11.47 10.74
C GLN A 54 -18.83 11.59 9.24
N ASP A 55 -19.43 12.59 8.60
CA ASP A 55 -19.29 12.83 7.16
C ASP A 55 -17.87 13.26 6.79
N ASP A 56 -17.29 14.20 7.53
CA ASP A 56 -15.89 14.63 7.35
C ASP A 56 -14.92 13.45 7.59
N TRP A 57 -15.16 12.67 8.65
CA TRP A 57 -14.35 11.50 8.97
C TRP A 57 -14.45 10.41 7.90
N LYS A 58 -15.64 10.18 7.34
CA LYS A 58 -15.85 9.25 6.23
C LYS A 58 -15.08 9.70 4.99
N CYS A 59 -15.17 10.98 4.62
CA CYS A 59 -14.43 11.54 3.50
C CYS A 59 -12.91 11.36 3.69
N GLY A 60 -12.40 11.70 4.88
CA GLY A 60 -10.98 11.54 5.20
C GLY A 60 -10.51 10.08 5.16
N ALA A 61 -11.30 9.15 5.70
CA ALA A 61 -10.99 7.73 5.69
C ALA A 61 -10.97 7.15 4.26
N ASP A 62 -11.93 7.55 3.42
CA ASP A 62 -11.97 7.12 2.02
C ASP A 62 -10.78 7.67 1.23
N GLN A 63 -10.42 8.95 1.40
CA GLN A 63 -9.22 9.55 0.80
C GLN A 63 -7.92 8.86 1.23
N ILE A 64 -7.80 8.51 2.51
CA ILE A 64 -6.64 7.74 3.02
C ILE A 64 -6.60 6.36 2.35
N GLY A 65 -7.74 5.70 2.18
CA GLY A 65 -7.86 4.42 1.48
C GLY A 65 -7.42 4.50 0.01
N GLU A 66 -7.91 5.50 -0.73
CA GLU A 66 -7.55 5.71 -2.13
C GLU A 66 -6.05 6.00 -2.31
N GLN A 67 -5.49 6.90 -1.49
CA GLN A 67 -4.06 7.22 -1.54
C GLN A 67 -3.19 6.01 -1.17
N THR A 68 -3.63 5.22 -0.20
CA THR A 68 -2.99 3.95 0.18
C THR A 68 -2.94 2.97 -0.98
N GLU A 69 -4.05 2.81 -1.71
CA GLU A 69 -4.12 1.92 -2.85
C GLU A 69 -3.28 2.42 -4.03
N ALA A 70 -3.30 3.73 -4.30
CA ALA A 70 -2.46 4.35 -5.32
C ALA A 70 -0.97 4.15 -5.00
N LEU A 71 -0.57 4.35 -3.76
CA LEU A 71 0.81 4.14 -3.30
C LEU A 71 1.22 2.67 -3.44
N ALA A 72 0.38 1.73 -3.03
CA ALA A 72 0.60 0.30 -3.22
C ALA A 72 0.81 -0.07 -4.69
N LYS A 73 0.03 0.52 -5.61
CA LYS A 73 0.16 0.29 -7.05
C LYS A 73 1.46 0.82 -7.62
N ILE A 74 1.91 2.01 -7.20
CA ILE A 74 3.18 2.60 -7.62
C ILE A 74 4.35 1.74 -7.13
N ILE A 75 4.30 1.32 -5.87
CA ILE A 75 5.30 0.44 -5.27
C ILE A 75 5.39 -0.89 -6.01
N GLY A 76 4.24 -1.53 -6.28
CA GLY A 76 4.19 -2.78 -7.05
C GLY A 76 4.82 -2.65 -8.43
N LYS A 77 4.49 -1.59 -9.17
CA LYS A 77 5.12 -1.28 -10.47
C LYS A 77 6.63 -1.07 -10.37
N SER A 78 7.09 -0.38 -9.34
CA SER A 78 8.52 -0.16 -9.13
C SER A 78 9.24 -1.49 -8.90
N ARG A 79 8.69 -2.37 -8.05
CA ARG A 79 9.23 -3.71 -7.81
C ARG A 79 9.30 -4.53 -9.09
N ASP A 80 8.21 -4.56 -9.87
CA ASP A 80 8.17 -5.30 -11.13
C ASP A 80 9.20 -4.79 -12.13
N SER A 81 9.38 -3.46 -12.21
CA SER A 81 10.39 -2.83 -13.08
C SER A 81 11.82 -3.23 -12.67
N TYR A 82 12.12 -3.26 -11.37
CA TYR A 82 13.42 -3.73 -10.89
C TYR A 82 13.66 -5.20 -11.21
N ARG A 83 12.66 -6.06 -11.01
CA ARG A 83 12.76 -7.49 -11.37
C ARG A 83 13.01 -7.68 -12.86
N GLU A 84 12.32 -6.92 -13.71
CA GLU A 84 12.52 -6.98 -15.16
C GLU A 84 13.95 -6.60 -15.56
N VAL A 85 14.52 -5.56 -14.94
CA VAL A 85 15.92 -5.16 -15.15
C VAL A 85 16.88 -6.25 -14.70
N ASP A 86 16.68 -6.84 -13.53
CA ASP A 86 17.52 -7.92 -13.01
C ASP A 86 17.46 -9.15 -13.95
N GLU A 87 16.27 -9.58 -14.38
CA GLU A 87 16.11 -10.69 -15.32
C GLU A 87 16.73 -10.41 -16.69
N ALA A 88 16.65 -9.17 -17.17
CA ALA A 88 17.28 -8.76 -18.43
C ALA A 88 18.81 -8.79 -18.31
N LEU A 89 19.35 -8.34 -17.17
CA LEU A 89 20.76 -8.36 -16.87
C LEU A 89 21.29 -9.80 -16.75
N GLU A 90 20.60 -10.67 -16.02
CA GLU A 90 20.96 -12.09 -15.91
C GLU A 90 20.96 -12.78 -17.28
N ARG A 91 19.94 -12.52 -18.11
CA ARG A 91 19.88 -13.03 -19.48
C ARG A 91 21.03 -12.53 -20.35
N ALA A 92 21.40 -11.26 -20.24
CA ALA A 92 22.51 -10.67 -20.99
C ALA A 92 23.87 -11.27 -20.56
N LEU A 93 24.10 -11.40 -19.26
CA LEU A 93 25.30 -12.01 -18.69
C LEU A 93 25.40 -13.50 -19.03
N GLY A 94 24.29 -14.25 -18.96
CA GLY A 94 24.25 -15.66 -19.36
C GLY A 94 24.58 -15.88 -20.83
N LYS A 95 24.09 -15.01 -21.72
CA LYS A 95 24.45 -15.03 -23.15
C LYS A 95 25.93 -14.68 -23.39
N ALA A 96 26.46 -13.70 -22.66
CA ALA A 96 27.87 -13.31 -22.77
C ALA A 96 28.83 -14.40 -22.23
N GLY A 97 28.45 -15.08 -21.14
CA GLY A 97 29.20 -16.21 -20.58
C GLY A 97 29.23 -17.44 -21.50
N ASN A 98 28.13 -17.72 -22.19
CA ASN A 98 28.04 -18.86 -23.11
C ASN A 98 28.74 -18.59 -24.47
N GLY A 99 28.99 -17.33 -24.82
CA GLY A 99 29.68 -16.95 -26.07
C GLY A 99 31.21 -16.98 -26.00
N ARG A 100 31.81 -17.09 -24.80
CA ARG A 100 33.27 -16.99 -24.60
C ARG A 100 34.01 -18.34 -24.52
N GLY A 101 33.30 -19.45 -24.77
CA GLY A 101 33.85 -20.81 -24.78
C GLY A 101 34.35 -21.34 -26.13
N GLY A 102 34.32 -20.53 -27.20
CA GLY A 102 34.70 -20.98 -28.55
C GLY A 102 35.64 -20.00 -29.23
N GLY A 103 36.90 -19.95 -28.79
CA GLY A 103 37.86 -19.04 -29.41
C GLY A 103 39.23 -18.98 -28.76
N THR A 104 39.94 -20.11 -28.68
CA THR A 104 41.41 -20.10 -28.69
C THR A 104 41.93 -21.40 -29.28
N ARG A 105 42.90 -21.23 -30.19
CA ARG A 105 43.73 -22.22 -30.90
C ARG A 105 44.05 -23.49 -30.12
#